data_AF-A0A1V5K4T5-F1
#
_entry.id   AF-A0A1V5K4T5-F1
#
_cell.length_a   1.000
_cell.length_b   1.000
_cell.length_c   1.000
_cell.angle_alpha   90.00
_cell.angle_beta   90.00
_cell.angle_gamma   90.00
#
_symmetry.space_group_name_H-M   'P 1'
#
loop_
_entity.id
_entity.type
_entity.pdbx_description
1 polymer ?
#
loop_
_entity_poly.entity_id
_entity_poly.type
_entity_poly.pdbx_seq_one_letter_code
_entity_poly.pdbx_strand_id
1 'polypeptide(L)'
;MMRKFNLEVATEFIVIAATLIYIKAKMLLPKDELLQQDEEDPRMELVQHLLEYNTFKEVSEKMRLYEAKKREMFERLNPLNISADDRELSLDIYALAKAMDSVLDRLKERKLIVIPGEAIKIKDRMYELLDVLQTADNVSFFGMCEKNNNRLYIVALFMGILELLRLKVIRVYQDFTFEDIRIDIIDRNFDREILKNMGD
;
A
#
# COMPACT_ATOMS: atom_id res chain seq x y z
N MET A 1 -27.97 0.24 -10.69
CA MET A 1 -27.77 0.84 -9.35
C MET A 1 -26.60 1.83 -9.43
N MET A 2 -26.85 3.06 -9.91
CA MET A 2 -25.84 4.09 -10.14
C MET A 2 -26.40 5.46 -9.71
N ARG A 3 -26.18 5.88 -8.46
CA ARG A 3 -26.32 7.29 -8.01
C ARG A 3 -25.99 7.40 -6.52
N LYS A 4 -24.70 7.36 -6.20
CA LYS A 4 -24.17 8.13 -5.07
C LYS A 4 -23.32 9.23 -5.68
N PHE A 5 -23.98 10.29 -6.15
CA PHE A 5 -23.26 11.55 -6.35
C PHE A 5 -22.89 12.04 -4.95
N ASN A 6 -21.60 12.29 -4.71
CA ASN A 6 -21.14 12.96 -3.50
C ASN A 6 -21.76 14.35 -3.49
N LEU A 7 -22.86 14.49 -2.74
CA LEU A 7 -23.67 15.71 -2.70
C LEU A 7 -22.82 16.92 -2.27
N GLU A 8 -21.87 16.71 -1.36
CA GLU A 8 -20.91 17.72 -0.89
C GLU A 8 -20.05 18.29 -2.04
N VAL A 9 -19.46 17.41 -2.86
CA VAL A 9 -18.69 17.83 -4.03
C VAL A 9 -19.59 18.58 -5.01
N ALA A 10 -20.81 18.10 -5.24
CA ALA A 10 -21.75 18.77 -6.13
C ALA A 10 -22.15 20.17 -5.64
N THR A 11 -22.27 20.38 -4.33
CA THR A 11 -22.61 21.70 -3.76
C THR A 11 -21.52 22.75 -4.00
N GLU A 12 -20.23 22.38 -3.91
CA GLU A 12 -19.12 23.30 -4.20
C GLU A 12 -19.12 23.74 -5.67
N PHE A 13 -19.36 22.80 -6.60
CA PHE A 13 -19.45 23.12 -8.03
C PHE A 13 -20.66 24.02 -8.38
N ILE A 14 -21.77 23.90 -7.66
CA ILE A 14 -22.94 24.75 -7.86
C ILE A 14 -22.61 26.22 -7.52
N VAL A 15 -21.87 26.46 -6.44
CA VAL A 15 -21.44 27.82 -6.07
C VAL A 15 -20.57 28.43 -7.16
N ILE A 16 -19.57 27.69 -7.65
CA ILE A 16 -18.69 28.13 -8.75
C ILE A 16 -19.51 28.45 -10.00
N ALA A 17 -20.44 27.57 -10.38
CA ALA A 17 -21.29 27.77 -11.56
C ALA A 17 -22.18 29.03 -11.42
N ALA A 18 -22.79 29.24 -10.25
CA ALA A 18 -23.61 30.41 -9.97
C ALA A 18 -22.78 31.71 -10.06
N THR A 19 -21.57 31.72 -9.50
CA THR A 19 -20.65 32.87 -9.58
C THR A 19 -20.28 33.20 -11.03
N LEU A 20 -19.96 32.20 -11.85
CA LEU A 20 -19.65 32.42 -13.27
C LEU A 20 -20.85 32.95 -14.07
N ILE A 21 -22.06 32.45 -13.80
CA ILE A 21 -23.30 32.94 -14.41
C ILE A 21 -23.55 34.40 -14.01
N TYR A 22 -23.37 34.73 -12.73
CA TYR A 22 -23.51 36.10 -12.21
C TYR A 22 -22.54 37.08 -12.89
N ILE A 23 -21.25 36.73 -12.96
CA ILE A 23 -20.22 37.54 -13.64
C ILE A 23 -20.62 37.75 -15.11
N LYS A 24 -21.01 36.68 -15.81
CA LYS A 24 -21.41 36.76 -17.23
C LYS A 24 -22.63 37.67 -17.44
N ALA A 25 -23.65 37.56 -16.58
CA ALA A 25 -24.84 38.40 -16.65
C ALA A 25 -24.49 39.88 -16.40
N LYS A 26 -23.67 40.17 -15.38
CA LYS A 26 -23.21 41.53 -15.06
C LYS A 26 -22.38 42.15 -16.19
N MET A 27 -21.58 41.36 -16.90
CA MET A 27 -20.80 41.83 -18.06
C MET A 27 -21.65 42.12 -19.30
N LEU A 28 -22.81 41.48 -19.45
CA LEU A 28 -23.69 41.64 -20.61
C LEU A 28 -24.72 42.77 -20.45
N LEU A 29 -24.90 43.29 -19.24
CA LEU A 29 -25.84 44.37 -18.95
C LEU A 29 -25.31 45.71 -19.53
N PRO A 30 -26.17 46.53 -20.17
CA PRO A 30 -25.79 47.85 -20.63
C PRO A 30 -25.39 48.72 -19.44
N LYS A 31 -24.25 49.41 -19.55
CA LYS A 31 -23.74 50.30 -18.50
C LYS A 31 -24.03 51.76 -18.86
N ASP A 32 -24.49 52.54 -17.89
CA ASP A 32 -24.62 53.98 -18.00
C ASP A 32 -23.22 54.62 -18.11
N GLU A 33 -22.98 55.47 -19.11
CA GLU A 33 -21.65 56.05 -19.39
C GLU A 33 -21.08 56.86 -18.22
N LEU A 34 -21.95 57.41 -17.36
CA LEU A 34 -21.59 58.17 -16.16
C LEU A 34 -21.07 57.30 -15.00
N LEU A 35 -21.37 56.00 -14.99
CA LEU A 35 -20.98 55.05 -13.92
C LEU A 35 -19.75 54.20 -14.30
N GLN A 36 -19.23 54.33 -15.52
CA GLN A 36 -18.13 53.49 -16.03
C GLN A 36 -16.79 53.72 -15.33
N GLN A 37 -16.54 54.88 -14.72
CA GLN A 37 -15.22 55.20 -14.15
C GLN A 37 -14.97 54.60 -12.77
N ASP A 38 -16.03 54.28 -12.01
CA ASP A 38 -15.93 53.78 -10.63
C ASP A 38 -16.28 52.28 -10.47
N GLU A 39 -16.67 51.59 -11.55
CA GLU A 39 -17.08 50.18 -11.44
C GLU A 39 -15.90 49.22 -11.63
N GLU A 40 -15.49 48.54 -10.55
CA GLU A 40 -14.51 47.45 -10.58
C GLU A 40 -14.94 46.33 -11.55
N ASP A 41 -13.97 45.75 -12.26
CA ASP A 41 -14.24 44.61 -13.14
C ASP A 41 -14.77 43.44 -12.29
N PRO A 42 -15.98 42.93 -12.57
CA PRO A 42 -16.61 41.88 -11.77
C PRO A 42 -15.85 40.54 -11.76
N ARG A 43 -14.81 40.41 -12.59
CA ARG A 43 -13.90 39.26 -12.60
C ARG A 43 -12.76 39.37 -11.60
N MET A 44 -12.48 40.55 -11.05
CA MET A 44 -11.27 40.80 -10.24
C MET A 44 -11.16 39.88 -9.03
N GLU A 45 -12.25 39.70 -8.28
CA GLU A 45 -12.31 38.81 -7.13
C GLU A 45 -11.97 37.36 -7.52
N LEU A 46 -12.56 36.85 -8.62
CA LEU A 46 -12.27 35.51 -9.12
C LEU A 46 -10.81 35.37 -9.58
N VAL A 47 -10.27 36.38 -10.27
CA VAL A 47 -8.88 36.39 -10.74
C VAL A 47 -7.91 36.34 -9.54
N GLN A 48 -8.19 37.09 -8.49
CA GLN A 48 -7.38 37.09 -7.28
C GLN A 48 -7.38 35.70 -6.61
N HIS A 49 -8.55 35.08 -6.46
CA HIS A 49 -8.65 33.73 -5.91
C HIS A 49 -7.92 32.69 -6.77
N LEU A 50 -7.96 32.81 -8.10
CA LEU A 50 -7.23 31.91 -9.00
C LEU A 50 -5.71 32.08 -8.90
N LEU A 51 -5.23 33.32 -8.76
CA LEU A 51 -3.80 33.60 -8.55
C LEU A 51 -3.30 33.04 -7.22
N GLU A 52 -4.08 33.22 -6.16
CA GLU A 52 -3.77 32.66 -4.85
C GLU A 52 -3.73 31.13 -4.90
N TYR A 53 -4.76 30.50 -5.47
CA TYR A 53 -4.82 29.06 -5.67
C TYR A 53 -3.60 28.53 -6.46
N ASN A 54 -3.25 29.18 -7.58
CA ASN A 54 -2.09 28.78 -8.37
C ASN A 54 -0.79 28.87 -7.57
N THR A 55 -0.63 29.94 -6.78
CA THR A 55 0.54 30.11 -5.91
C THR A 55 0.66 28.96 -4.90
N PHE A 56 -0.43 28.64 -4.19
CA PHE A 56 -0.43 27.54 -3.22
C PHE A 56 -0.27 26.16 -3.87
N LYS A 57 -0.85 25.97 -5.05
CA LYS A 57 -0.70 24.72 -5.83
C LYS A 57 0.76 24.49 -6.21
N GLU A 58 1.45 25.51 -6.70
CA GLU A 58 2.88 25.42 -7.04
C GLU A 58 3.75 25.12 -5.82
N VAL A 59 3.48 25.78 -4.69
CA VAL A 59 4.20 25.53 -3.43
C VAL A 59 3.97 24.10 -2.94
N SER A 60 2.73 23.61 -3.00
CA SER A 60 2.35 22.26 -2.59
C SER A 60 3.04 21.19 -3.45
N GLU A 61 3.11 21.40 -4.76
CA GLU A 61 3.82 20.52 -5.68
C GLU A 61 5.33 20.46 -5.39
N LYS A 62 5.95 21.61 -5.09
CA LYS A 62 7.35 21.67 -4.66
C LYS A 62 7.56 20.93 -3.33
N MET A 63 6.67 21.13 -2.35
CA MET A 63 6.72 20.43 -1.06
C MET A 63 6.60 18.92 -1.23
N ARG A 64 5.70 18.45 -2.10
CA ARG A 64 5.55 17.03 -2.42
C ARG A 64 6.84 16.43 -2.98
N LEU A 65 7.56 17.18 -3.84
CA LEU A 65 8.85 16.76 -4.37
C LEU A 65 9.91 16.66 -3.25
N TYR A 66 9.96 17.62 -2.33
CA TYR A 66 10.89 17.59 -1.19
C TYR A 66 10.58 16.42 -0.25
N GLU A 67 9.31 16.12 0.02
CA GLU A 67 8.92 14.98 0.83
C GLU A 67 9.35 13.65 0.19
N ALA A 68 9.13 13.50 -1.12
CA ALA A 68 9.57 12.33 -1.87
C ALA A 68 11.11 12.15 -1.79
N LYS A 69 11.88 13.22 -2.00
CA LYS A 69 13.35 13.18 -1.86
C LYS A 69 13.79 12.84 -0.43
N LYS A 70 13.11 13.39 0.59
CA LYS A 70 13.40 13.07 2.00
C LYS A 70 13.15 11.59 2.29
N ARG A 71 12.12 10.99 1.70
CA ARG A 71 11.81 9.56 1.86
C ARG A 71 12.91 8.65 1.33
N GLU A 72 13.68 9.10 0.33
CA GLU A 72 14.84 8.38 -0.23
C GLU A 72 16.11 8.55 0.62
N MET A 73 16.13 9.52 1.55
CA MET A 73 17.25 9.74 2.47
C MET A 73 17.07 8.91 3.74
N PHE A 74 17.98 7.97 3.97
CA PHE A 74 18.08 7.28 5.25
C PHE A 74 18.96 8.09 6.20
N GLU A 75 18.33 8.72 7.19
CA GLU A 75 19.09 9.29 8.30
C GLU A 75 19.78 8.14 9.06
N ARG A 76 21.10 8.24 9.22
CA ARG A 76 21.81 7.39 10.17
C ARG A 76 21.27 7.77 11.55
N LEU A 77 20.54 6.87 12.20
CA LEU A 77 20.18 7.05 13.61
C LEU A 77 21.50 7.29 14.34
N ASN A 78 21.73 8.53 14.79
CA ASN A 78 22.78 8.77 15.75
C ASN A 78 22.49 7.82 16.92
N PRO A 79 23.46 7.03 17.40
CA PRO A 79 23.25 6.27 18.62
C PRO A 79 22.76 7.28 19.63
N LEU A 80 21.56 7.05 20.16
CA LEU A 80 21.01 7.87 21.23
C LEU A 80 22.09 7.87 22.30
N ASN A 81 22.80 8.99 22.44
CA ASN A 81 23.63 9.25 23.61
C ASN A 81 22.63 9.49 24.73
N ILE A 82 22.02 8.41 25.20
CA ILE A 82 21.28 8.38 26.44
C ILE A 82 22.35 8.50 27.49
N SER A 83 22.77 9.73 27.80
CA SER A 83 23.31 10.00 29.12
C SER A 83 22.25 9.49 30.09
N ALA A 84 22.60 8.50 30.91
CA ALA A 84 21.80 8.01 32.02
C ALA A 84 21.72 9.07 33.13
N ASP A 85 21.32 10.27 32.74
CA ASP A 85 20.92 11.32 33.63
C ASP A 85 19.43 11.02 33.86
N ASP A 86 19.11 10.46 35.02
CA ASP A 86 17.75 10.20 35.51
C ASP A 86 17.01 11.53 35.68
N ARG A 87 16.77 12.24 34.58
CA ARG A 87 15.96 13.44 34.55
C ARG A 87 14.52 12.99 34.55
N GLU A 88 13.91 13.11 35.72
CA GLU A 88 12.47 13.03 35.88
C GLU A 88 11.83 14.05 34.92
N LEU A 89 11.33 13.57 33.79
CA LEU A 89 10.68 14.42 32.80
C LEU A 89 9.34 14.87 33.38
N SER A 90 9.27 16.12 33.83
CA SER A 90 8.00 16.78 34.14
C SER A 90 7.23 17.03 32.85
N LEU A 91 6.61 15.99 32.31
CA LEU A 91 5.77 16.04 31.11
C LEU A 91 4.34 16.42 31.49
N ASP A 92 3.80 17.40 30.77
CA ASP A 92 2.38 17.75 30.82
C ASP A 92 1.53 16.65 30.16
N ILE A 93 0.32 16.41 30.69
CA ILE A 93 -0.63 15.42 30.16
C ILE A 93 -0.94 15.69 28.69
N TYR A 94 -0.98 16.97 28.30
CA TYR A 94 -1.17 17.37 26.90
C TYR A 94 -0.04 16.86 25.98
N ALA A 95 1.21 16.88 26.44
CA ALA A 95 2.34 16.37 25.68
C ALA A 95 2.24 14.85 25.47
N LEU A 96 1.77 14.12 26.49
CA LEU A 96 1.53 12.68 26.39
C LEU A 96 0.38 12.36 25.41
N ALA A 97 -0.73 13.11 25.49
CA ALA A 97 -1.85 12.96 24.58
C ALA A 97 -1.43 13.21 23.12
N LYS A 98 -0.64 14.27 22.87
CA LYS A 98 -0.12 14.60 21.54
C LYS A 98 0.86 13.54 21.01
N ALA A 99 1.68 12.97 21.88
CA ALA A 99 2.57 11.86 21.51
C ALA A 99 1.76 10.62 21.10
N MET A 100 0.69 10.32 21.83
CA MET A 100 -0.20 9.20 21.51
C MET A 100 -0.96 9.42 20.20
N ASP A 101 -1.46 10.63 19.95
CA ASP A 101 -2.13 10.99 18.70
C ASP A 101 -1.19 10.86 17.50
N SER A 102 0.06 11.31 17.66
CA SER A 102 1.11 11.16 16.63
C SER A 102 1.43 9.69 16.30
N VAL A 103 1.31 8.78 17.26
CA VAL A 103 1.47 7.34 17.04
C VAL A 103 0.26 6.78 16.27
N LEU A 104 -0.95 7.18 16.66
CA LEU A 104 -2.18 6.73 16.00
C LEU A 104 -2.29 7.21 14.55
N ASP A 105 -1.89 8.45 14.26
CA ASP A 105 -1.93 8.98 12.90
C ASP A 105 -0.91 8.30 11.97
N ARG A 106 0.29 7.97 12.48
CA ARG A 106 1.26 7.14 11.74
C ARG A 106 0.72 5.75 11.39
N LEU A 107 -0.17 5.20 12.22
CA LEU A 107 -0.82 3.92 11.93
C LEU A 107 -1.92 4.07 10.86
N LYS A 108 -2.63 5.20 10.81
CA LYS A 108 -3.64 5.48 9.77
C LYS A 108 -3.02 5.72 8.39
N GLU A 109 -1.88 6.41 8.33
CA GLU A 109 -1.16 6.69 7.07
C GLU A 109 -0.52 5.45 6.45
N ARG A 110 -0.26 4.42 7.26
CA ARG A 110 -0.05 3.06 6.75
C ARG A 110 -1.39 2.51 6.27
N LYS A 111 -1.88 3.03 5.15
CA LYS A 111 -2.66 2.21 4.24
C LYS A 111 -1.79 0.99 3.97
N LEU A 112 -2.11 -0.11 4.63
CA LEU A 112 -1.71 -1.43 4.19
C LEU A 112 -2.18 -1.48 2.74
N ILE A 113 -1.28 -1.21 1.81
CA ILE A 113 -1.47 -1.63 0.43
C ILE A 113 -1.40 -3.14 0.57
N VAL A 114 -2.55 -3.73 0.90
CA VAL A 114 -2.81 -5.14 0.65
C VAL A 114 -2.84 -5.18 -0.87
N ILE A 115 -1.66 -5.28 -1.48
CA ILE A 115 -1.54 -5.81 -2.82
C ILE A 115 -2.17 -7.20 -2.64
N PRO A 116 -3.34 -7.49 -3.23
CA PRO A 116 -3.75 -8.87 -3.35
C PRO A 116 -2.77 -9.47 -4.35
N GLY A 117 -1.57 -9.81 -3.87
CA GLY A 117 -0.74 -10.77 -4.56
C GLY A 117 -1.59 -12.01 -4.71
N GLU A 118 -1.50 -12.68 -5.85
CA GLU A 118 -2.05 -14.02 -5.99
C GLU A 118 -1.69 -14.81 -4.73
N ALA A 119 -2.70 -15.14 -3.91
CA ALA A 119 -2.49 -15.87 -2.69
C ALA A 119 -2.09 -17.28 -3.11
N ILE A 120 -0.79 -17.54 -3.23
CA ILE A 120 -0.30 -18.87 -3.51
C ILE A 120 -0.55 -19.71 -2.27
N LYS A 121 -1.56 -20.58 -2.34
CA LYS A 121 -1.88 -21.49 -1.26
C LYS A 121 -0.82 -22.58 -1.18
N ILE A 122 -0.36 -22.86 0.03
CA ILE A 122 0.60 -23.94 0.29
C ILE A 122 0.04 -25.29 -0.16
N LYS A 123 -1.29 -25.49 -0.01
CA LYS A 123 -2.00 -26.69 -0.45
C LYS A 123 -1.84 -26.98 -1.94
N ASP A 124 -1.94 -25.95 -2.77
CA ASP A 124 -1.81 -26.11 -4.22
C ASP A 124 -0.41 -26.62 -4.59
N ARG A 125 0.62 -26.16 -3.86
CA ARG A 125 2.00 -26.64 -4.02
C ARG A 125 2.20 -28.06 -3.51
N MET A 126 1.52 -28.46 -2.44
CA MET A 126 1.53 -29.85 -1.96
C MET A 126 0.91 -30.81 -3.00
N TYR A 127 -0.22 -30.44 -3.61
CA TYR A 127 -0.84 -31.25 -4.67
C TYR A 127 0.07 -31.35 -5.90
N GLU A 128 0.62 -30.23 -6.34
CA GLU A 128 1.56 -30.19 -7.46
C GLU A 128 2.78 -31.09 -7.22
N LEU A 129 3.38 -31.04 -6.03
CA LEU A 129 4.52 -31.90 -5.68
C LEU A 129 4.13 -33.38 -5.67
N LEU A 130 2.97 -33.72 -5.09
CA LEU A 130 2.48 -35.10 -5.08
C LEU A 130 2.21 -35.63 -6.49
N ASP A 131 1.67 -34.82 -7.40
CA ASP A 131 1.43 -35.23 -8.79
C ASP A 131 2.73 -35.53 -9.54
N VAL A 132 3.78 -34.72 -9.32
CA VAL A 132 5.10 -34.99 -9.90
C VAL A 132 5.70 -36.27 -9.32
N LEU A 133 5.60 -36.47 -8.00
CA LEU A 133 6.13 -37.64 -7.29
C LEU A 133 5.36 -38.94 -7.58
N GLN A 134 4.17 -38.88 -8.19
CA GLN A 134 3.49 -40.07 -8.71
C GLN A 134 4.13 -40.60 -10.00
N THR A 135 4.79 -39.72 -10.76
CA THR A 135 5.39 -40.07 -12.06
C THR A 135 6.90 -40.26 -11.99
N ALA A 136 7.57 -39.56 -11.06
CA ALA A 136 9.00 -39.63 -10.86
C ALA A 136 9.34 -40.08 -9.43
N ASP A 137 10.23 -41.06 -9.30
CA ASP A 137 10.63 -41.62 -7.99
C ASP A 137 11.47 -40.63 -7.16
N ASN A 138 12.18 -39.72 -7.83
CA ASN A 138 13.03 -38.70 -7.24
C ASN A 138 12.85 -37.36 -7.96
N VAL A 139 12.70 -36.28 -7.20
CA VAL A 139 12.51 -34.92 -7.73
C VAL A 139 13.50 -33.95 -7.09
N SER A 140 14.10 -33.10 -7.91
CA SER A 140 14.97 -32.00 -7.50
C SER A 140 14.15 -30.75 -7.17
N PHE A 141 14.40 -30.13 -6.02
CA PHE A 141 13.77 -28.87 -5.63
C PHE A 141 14.18 -27.72 -6.56
N PHE A 142 15.46 -27.61 -6.90
CA PHE A 142 15.92 -26.59 -7.85
C PHE A 142 15.28 -26.76 -9.24
N GLY A 143 15.17 -28.01 -9.72
CA GLY A 143 14.50 -28.29 -10.99
C GLY A 143 13.01 -27.92 -11.00
N MET A 144 12.33 -27.98 -9.85
CA MET A 144 10.95 -27.46 -9.74
C MET A 144 10.91 -25.93 -9.70
N CYS A 145 11.89 -25.28 -9.06
CA CYS A 145 11.99 -23.83 -9.00
C CYS A 145 12.32 -23.20 -10.36
N GLU A 146 13.13 -23.86 -11.20
CA GLU A 146 13.47 -23.38 -12.55
C GLU A 146 12.24 -23.18 -13.45
N LYS A 147 11.17 -23.95 -13.22
CA LYS A 147 9.91 -23.82 -13.98
C LYS A 147 9.16 -22.52 -13.67
N ASN A 148 9.39 -21.92 -12.50
CA ASN A 148 8.68 -20.72 -12.04
C ASN A 148 9.59 -19.81 -11.19
N ASN A 149 10.07 -18.72 -11.76
CA ASN A 149 10.99 -17.79 -11.09
C ASN A 149 10.30 -16.78 -10.13
N ASN A 150 9.14 -17.14 -9.56
CA ASN A 150 8.42 -16.29 -8.63
C ASN A 150 8.84 -16.60 -7.19
N ARG A 151 9.37 -15.60 -6.46
CA ARG A 151 9.81 -15.76 -5.06
C ARG A 151 8.71 -16.30 -4.15
N LEU A 152 7.46 -15.86 -4.33
CA LEU A 152 6.34 -16.31 -3.50
C LEU A 152 6.01 -17.80 -3.77
N TYR A 153 6.14 -18.23 -5.03
CA TYR A 153 5.98 -19.63 -5.43
C TYR A 153 7.05 -20.51 -4.77
N ILE A 154 8.32 -20.10 -4.84
CA ILE A 154 9.45 -20.85 -4.28
C ILE A 154 9.29 -21.02 -2.76
N VAL A 155 8.92 -19.95 -2.06
CA VAL A 155 8.67 -20.01 -0.61
C VAL A 155 7.48 -20.93 -0.28
N ALA A 156 6.38 -20.83 -1.02
CA ALA A 156 5.22 -21.68 -0.80
C ALA A 156 5.50 -23.17 -1.11
N LEU A 157 6.29 -23.45 -2.14
CA LEU A 157 6.73 -24.81 -2.48
C LEU A 157 7.59 -25.40 -1.37
N PHE A 158 8.55 -24.63 -0.84
CA PHE A 158 9.37 -25.06 0.28
C PHE A 158 8.53 -25.33 1.55
N MET A 159 7.56 -24.45 1.85
CA MET A 159 6.63 -24.69 2.96
C MET A 159 5.79 -25.95 2.75
N GLY A 160 5.34 -26.22 1.52
CA GLY A 160 4.62 -27.46 1.18
C GLY A 160 5.47 -28.72 1.38
N ILE A 161 6.77 -28.67 1.05
CA ILE A 161 7.72 -29.76 1.31
C ILE A 161 7.85 -30.01 2.81
N LEU A 162 8.04 -28.97 3.62
CA LEU A 162 8.15 -29.11 5.07
C LEU A 162 6.88 -29.69 5.70
N GLU A 163 5.71 -29.31 5.20
CA GLU A 163 4.42 -29.83 5.67
C GLU A 163 4.25 -31.31 5.33
N LEU A 164 4.56 -31.70 4.09
CA LEU A 164 4.51 -33.11 3.66
C LEU A 164 5.54 -33.99 4.38
N LEU A 165 6.71 -33.43 4.72
CA LEU A 165 7.71 -34.07 5.56
C LEU A 165 7.19 -34.26 6.99
N ARG A 166 6.52 -33.25 7.56
CA ARG A 166 5.86 -33.36 8.88
C ARG A 166 4.79 -34.46 8.89
N LEU A 167 4.04 -34.60 7.79
CA LEU A 167 3.05 -35.65 7.59
C LEU A 167 3.65 -37.03 7.25
N LYS A 168 4.98 -37.13 7.11
CA LYS A 168 5.72 -38.35 6.77
C LYS A 168 5.34 -38.97 5.41
N VAL A 169 4.82 -38.16 4.50
CA VAL A 169 4.43 -38.59 3.14
C VAL A 169 5.65 -38.69 2.22
N ILE A 170 6.63 -37.79 2.44
CA ILE A 170 7.84 -37.66 1.64
C ILE A 170 9.09 -37.81 2.51
N ARG A 171 10.19 -38.21 1.86
CA ARG A 171 11.55 -38.18 2.39
C ARG A 171 12.34 -37.13 1.63
N VAL A 172 13.21 -36.41 2.31
CA VAL A 172 14.13 -35.48 1.65
C VAL A 172 15.57 -35.84 1.99
N TYR A 173 16.45 -35.55 1.06
CA TYR A 173 17.89 -35.77 1.17
C TYR A 173 18.65 -34.57 0.63
N GLN A 174 19.69 -34.14 1.36
CA GLN A 174 20.55 -33.02 0.99
C GLN A 174 21.99 -33.36 1.41
N ASP A 175 22.93 -33.33 0.46
CA ASP A 175 24.33 -33.71 0.69
C ASP A 175 25.09 -32.66 1.54
N PHE A 176 24.90 -31.37 1.23
CA PHE A 176 25.51 -30.25 1.95
C PHE A 176 24.50 -29.13 2.21
N THR A 177 24.73 -28.35 3.27
CA THR A 177 23.86 -27.20 3.58
C THR A 177 23.82 -26.22 2.40
N PHE A 178 22.62 -25.78 2.02
CA PHE A 178 22.33 -24.91 0.87
C PHE A 178 22.49 -25.53 -0.52
N GLU A 179 22.73 -26.83 -0.63
CA GLU A 179 22.65 -27.53 -1.91
C GLU A 179 21.22 -27.96 -2.26
N ASP A 180 21.05 -28.56 -3.43
CA ASP A 180 19.76 -29.02 -3.92
C ASP A 180 19.13 -30.06 -2.98
N ILE A 181 17.81 -30.02 -2.87
CA ILE A 181 17.02 -30.91 -2.02
C ILE A 181 16.40 -31.96 -2.92
N ARG A 182 16.78 -33.21 -2.72
CA ARG A 182 16.17 -34.35 -3.40
C ARG A 182 14.98 -34.86 -2.60
N ILE A 183 13.87 -35.10 -3.28
CA ILE A 183 12.59 -35.46 -2.68
C ILE A 183 12.14 -36.81 -3.23
N ASP A 184 11.86 -37.74 -2.31
CA ASP A 184 11.36 -39.09 -2.61
C ASP A 184 10.01 -39.31 -1.92
N ILE A 185 9.12 -40.08 -2.55
CA ILE A 185 7.83 -40.45 -1.94
C ILE A 185 7.97 -41.70 -1.06
N ILE A 186 7.46 -41.63 0.18
CA ILE A 186 7.46 -42.77 1.12
C ILE A 186 6.16 -43.55 0.97
N ASP A 187 5.03 -42.85 0.90
CA ASP A 187 3.70 -43.44 0.80
C ASP A 187 2.99 -42.99 -0.48
N ARG A 188 2.90 -43.88 -1.47
CA ARG A 188 2.24 -43.61 -2.75
C ARG A 188 0.72 -43.64 -2.67
N ASN A 189 0.16 -44.25 -1.61
CA ASN A 189 -1.28 -44.38 -1.39
C ASN A 189 -1.81 -43.36 -0.39
N PHE A 190 -1.05 -42.29 -0.13
CA PHE A 190 -1.44 -41.24 0.79
C PHE A 190 -2.82 -40.65 0.42
N ASP A 191 -3.73 -40.65 1.40
CA ASP A 191 -5.07 -40.12 1.21
C ASP A 191 -5.06 -38.60 1.10
N ARG A 192 -5.29 -38.12 -0.13
CA ARG A 192 -5.33 -36.70 -0.49
C ARG A 192 -6.49 -35.93 0.15
N GLU A 193 -7.49 -36.62 0.71
CA GLU A 193 -8.59 -36.01 1.47
C GLU A 193 -8.10 -35.35 2.77
N ILE A 194 -7.00 -35.85 3.35
CA ILE A 194 -6.40 -35.29 4.57
C ILE A 194 -5.94 -33.84 4.36
N LEU A 195 -5.52 -33.50 3.13
CA LEU A 195 -5.08 -32.14 2.77
C LEU A 195 -6.24 -31.15 2.65
N LYS A 196 -7.47 -31.62 2.38
CA LYS A 196 -8.69 -30.77 2.32
C LYS A 196 -9.10 -30.26 3.70
N ASN A 197 -8.79 -31.02 4.75
CA ASN A 197 -9.20 -30.72 6.14
C ASN A 197 -8.19 -29.84 6.90
N MET A 198 -7.01 -29.56 6.33
CA MET A 198 -6.09 -28.57 6.89
C MET A 198 -6.63 -27.16 6.64
N GLY A 199 -6.52 -26.25 7.61
CA GLY A 199 -6.84 -24.82 7.42
C GLY A 199 -5.94 -24.17 6.36
N ASP A 200 -6.38 -23.06 5.78
CA ASP A 200 -5.54 -22.20 4.92
C ASP A 200 -4.50 -21.44 5.74
#